data_AF-A0A4V6JMN8-F1
#
_entry.id   AF-A0A4V6JMN8-F1
#
_cell.length_a   1.000
_cell.length_b   1.000
_cell.length_c   1.000
_cell.angle_alpha   90.00
_cell.angle_beta   90.00
_cell.angle_gamma   90.00
#
_symmetry.space_group_name_H-M   'P 1'
#
loop_
_entity.id
_entity.type
_entity.pdbx_description
1 polymer ?
#
loop_
_entity_poly.entity_id
_entity_poly.type
_entity_poly.pdbx_seq_one_letter_code
_entity_poly.pdbx_strand_id
1 'polypeptide(L)'
;MLTSVEPLFSNFGGRSSFGGQIITVKCFEDNGLLYDLLEQNGRGRILLIDGGGSVRRALIDAELARLATQNEWEGIVVYGAVRQVDDLEELDIGIQAIAAIPVGAAGEGIGESDIRVNFGRRDVLLRRPSVCRQHWHYPV
;
A
#
# COMPACT_ATOMS: atom_id res chain seq x y z
N MET A 1 28.27 8.20 -8.17
CA MET A 1 27.35 8.09 -9.32
C MET A 1 26.04 7.57 -8.78
N LEU A 2 25.05 8.44 -8.57
CA LEU A 2 23.72 8.04 -8.13
C LEU A 2 22.94 7.62 -9.37
N THR A 3 22.69 6.32 -9.52
CA THR A 3 21.72 5.85 -10.52
C THR A 3 20.33 6.22 -10.00
N SER A 4 19.72 7.23 -10.61
CA SER A 4 18.31 7.54 -10.38
C SER A 4 17.48 6.37 -10.92
N VAL A 5 17.06 5.48 -10.04
CA VAL A 5 16.01 4.51 -10.36
C VAL A 5 14.72 5.32 -10.41
N GLU A 6 13.95 5.20 -11.49
CA GLU A 6 12.61 5.81 -11.55
C GLU A 6 11.82 5.42 -10.28
N PRO A 7 11.09 6.36 -9.67
CA PRO A 7 10.34 6.04 -8.46
C PRO A 7 9.33 4.93 -8.79
N LEU A 8 9.53 3.75 -8.18
CA LEU A 8 8.67 2.57 -8.37
C LEU A 8 7.20 2.85 -8.00
N PHE A 9 6.95 3.87 -7.20
CA PHE A 9 5.63 4.21 -6.68
C PHE A 9 5.22 5.64 -7.07
N SER A 10 3.98 5.77 -7.53
CA SER A 10 3.27 7.04 -7.72
C SER A 10 2.35 7.32 -6.53
N ASN A 11 2.09 8.59 -6.24
CA ASN A 11 1.12 8.98 -5.22
C ASN A 11 -0.29 9.03 -5.82
N PHE A 12 -1.26 8.46 -5.12
CA PHE A 12 -2.68 8.42 -5.48
C PHE A 12 -3.58 8.93 -4.35
N GLY A 13 -3.05 9.16 -3.14
CA GLY A 13 -3.83 9.66 -2.01
C GLY A 13 -3.70 11.16 -1.85
N GLY A 14 -4.65 11.78 -1.15
CA GLY A 14 -4.66 13.22 -0.87
C GLY A 14 -3.48 13.70 -0.03
N ARG A 15 -2.80 12.80 0.72
CA ARG A 15 -1.56 13.11 1.45
C ARG A 15 -0.32 12.72 0.65
N SER A 16 0.47 13.72 0.24
CA SER A 16 1.75 13.52 -0.46
C SER A 16 2.92 13.09 0.44
N SER A 17 2.73 13.12 1.76
CA SER A 17 3.71 12.69 2.77
C SER A 17 2.98 12.11 3.98
N PHE A 18 3.39 10.94 4.42
CA PHE A 18 2.81 10.22 5.56
C PHE A 18 3.85 9.32 6.22
N GLY A 19 3.61 8.91 7.46
CA GLY A 19 4.59 8.14 8.24
C GLY A 19 3.94 7.34 9.35
N GLY A 20 4.46 6.16 9.65
CA GLY A 20 3.91 5.29 10.69
C GLY A 20 4.67 3.98 10.84
N GLN A 21 4.23 3.16 11.77
CA GLN A 21 4.67 1.77 11.91
C GLN A 21 4.15 0.95 10.74
N ILE A 22 5.02 0.20 10.07
CA ILE A 22 4.62 -0.62 8.93
C ILE A 22 4.01 -1.94 9.41
N ILE A 23 2.84 -2.25 8.86
CA ILE A 23 2.18 -3.55 8.92
C ILE A 23 2.23 -4.13 7.51
N THR A 24 2.61 -5.39 7.37
CA THR A 24 2.79 -6.02 6.05
C THR A 24 1.76 -7.10 5.80
N VAL A 25 1.27 -7.17 4.57
CA VAL A 25 0.45 -8.27 4.07
C VAL A 25 0.90 -8.65 2.67
N LYS A 26 0.79 -9.93 2.34
CA LYS A 26 1.03 -10.41 0.99
C LYS A 26 -0.21 -11.10 0.47
N CYS A 27 -0.65 -10.66 -0.69
CA CYS A 27 -1.76 -11.25 -1.42
C CYS A 27 -1.45 -11.20 -2.92
N PHE A 28 -2.21 -11.92 -3.74
CA PHE A 28 -2.00 -11.91 -5.18
C PHE A 28 -3.34 -11.85 -5.89
N GLU A 29 -3.64 -10.67 -6.46
CA GLU A 29 -4.86 -10.43 -7.25
C GLU A 29 -6.17 -10.68 -6.49
N ASP A 30 -6.08 -10.72 -5.16
CA ASP A 30 -7.18 -10.84 -4.22
C ASP A 30 -6.99 -9.82 -3.10
N ASN A 31 -8.06 -9.15 -2.69
CA ASN A 31 -8.06 -8.12 -1.66
C ASN A 31 -8.94 -8.45 -0.44
N GLY A 32 -9.48 -9.67 -0.33
CA GLY A 32 -10.40 -10.02 0.76
C GLY A 32 -9.78 -9.81 2.14
N LEU A 33 -8.52 -10.23 2.32
CA LEU A 33 -7.79 -10.03 3.58
C LEU A 33 -7.50 -8.54 3.92
N LEU A 34 -7.58 -7.65 2.93
CA LEU A 34 -7.32 -6.23 3.16
C LEU A 34 -8.49 -5.56 3.90
N TYR A 35 -9.72 -6.04 3.72
CA TYR A 35 -10.88 -5.54 4.46
C TYR A 35 -10.68 -5.74 5.97
N ASP A 36 -10.44 -6.98 6.41
CA ASP A 36 -10.23 -7.33 7.82
C ASP A 36 -9.06 -6.58 8.47
N LEU A 37 -8.01 -6.28 7.69
CA LEU A 37 -6.86 -5.52 8.17
C LEU A 37 -7.20 -4.04 8.32
N LEU A 38 -7.88 -3.45 7.33
CA LEU A 38 -8.20 -2.02 7.31
C LEU A 38 -9.35 -1.66 8.25
N GLU A 39 -10.14 -2.64 8.72
CA GLU A 39 -11.09 -2.48 9.83
C GLU A 39 -10.41 -2.25 11.20
N GLN A 40 -9.14 -2.62 11.35
CA GLN A 40 -8.41 -2.42 12.60
C GLN A 40 -7.96 -0.96 12.76
N ASN A 41 -7.73 -0.53 14.01
CA ASN A 41 -7.28 0.83 14.33
C ASN A 41 -5.92 1.17 13.68
N GLY A 42 -5.90 1.88 12.56
CA GLY A 42 -4.71 2.21 11.80
C GLY A 42 -3.87 3.36 12.35
N ARG A 43 -4.23 3.96 13.49
CA ARG A 43 -3.59 5.17 14.00
C ARG A 43 -2.08 4.99 14.14
N GLY A 44 -1.31 5.87 13.50
CA GLY A 44 0.15 5.78 13.48
C GLY A 44 0.71 4.58 12.72
N ARG A 45 -0.10 3.89 11.90
CA ARG A 45 0.29 2.71 11.10
C ARG A 45 0.17 2.96 9.60
N ILE A 46 1.01 2.27 8.84
CA ILE A 46 0.98 2.20 7.38
C ILE A 46 0.82 0.73 6.97
N LEU A 47 -0.11 0.44 6.07
CA LEU A 47 -0.26 -0.88 5.49
C LEU A 47 0.60 -1.00 4.22
N LEU A 48 1.58 -1.91 4.23
CA LEU A 48 2.39 -2.28 3.07
C LEU A 48 1.88 -3.60 2.48
N ILE A 49 1.40 -3.54 1.25
CA ILE A 49 0.83 -4.67 0.51
C ILE A 49 1.83 -5.13 -0.54
N ASP A 50 2.31 -6.35 -0.41
CA ASP A 50 3.01 -7.05 -1.51
C ASP A 50 1.99 -7.79 -2.35
N GLY A 51 1.63 -7.18 -3.48
CA GLY A 51 0.77 -7.74 -4.53
C GLY A 51 1.54 -8.56 -5.57
N GLY A 52 2.81 -8.88 -5.32
CA GLY A 52 3.73 -9.46 -6.30
C GLY A 52 4.11 -8.51 -7.44
N GLY A 53 3.76 -7.23 -7.36
CA GLY A 53 3.99 -6.24 -8.42
C GLY A 53 3.04 -6.40 -9.60
N SER A 54 1.95 -7.17 -9.44
CA SER A 54 0.95 -7.34 -10.49
C SER A 54 0.24 -6.02 -10.76
N VAL A 55 0.21 -5.64 -12.04
CA VAL A 55 -0.63 -4.55 -12.57
C VAL A 55 -1.76 -5.11 -13.43
N ARG A 56 -2.18 -6.35 -13.19
CA ARG A 56 -3.33 -6.98 -13.87
C ARG A 56 -4.65 -6.75 -13.14
N ARG A 57 -4.59 -6.61 -11.81
CA ARG A 57 -5.73 -6.37 -10.93
C ARG A 57 -5.38 -5.28 -9.90
N ALA A 58 -6.30 -4.36 -9.66
CA ALA A 58 -6.18 -3.33 -8.64
C ALA A 58 -6.57 -3.91 -7.27
N LEU A 59 -5.67 -3.79 -6.29
CA LEU A 59 -5.86 -4.30 -4.93
C LEU A 59 -6.61 -3.31 -4.03
N ILE A 60 -6.39 -2.01 -4.25
CA ILE A 60 -7.05 -0.92 -3.52
C ILE A 60 -7.95 -0.13 -4.46
N ASP A 61 -9.16 0.13 -3.99
CA ASP A 61 -10.13 1.02 -4.62
C ASP A 61 -10.66 2.03 -3.59
N ALA A 62 -11.62 2.86 -4.00
CA ALA A 62 -12.13 3.94 -3.16
C ALA A 62 -12.81 3.42 -1.88
N GLU A 63 -13.42 2.24 -1.92
CA GLU A 63 -14.09 1.67 -0.75
C GLU A 63 -13.07 1.28 0.33
N LEU A 64 -12.07 0.49 -0.03
CA LEU A 64 -10.98 0.11 0.88
C LEU A 64 -10.21 1.33 1.40
N ALA A 65 -9.97 2.33 0.54
CA ALA A 65 -9.27 3.54 0.94
C ALA A 65 -10.10 4.40 1.92
N ARG A 66 -11.42 4.50 1.71
CA ARG A 66 -12.33 5.17 2.66
C ARG A 66 -12.37 4.43 4.00
N LEU A 67 -12.42 3.10 3.98
CA LEU A 67 -12.35 2.27 5.19
C LEU A 67 -11.05 2.52 5.98
N ALA A 68 -9.91 2.54 5.28
CA ALA A 68 -8.62 2.85 5.90
C ALA A 68 -8.61 4.24 6.54
N THR A 69 -9.15 5.24 5.85
CA THR A 69 -9.25 6.62 6.34
C THR A 69 -10.12 6.70 7.60
N GLN A 70 -11.28 6.03 7.60
CA GLN A 70 -12.21 5.98 8.73
C GLN A 70 -11.59 5.33 9.97
N ASN A 71 -10.73 4.33 9.76
CA ASN A 71 -10.01 3.64 10.83
C ASN A 71 -8.65 4.27 11.14
N GLU A 72 -8.43 5.54 10.77
CA GLU A 72 -7.23 6.33 11.13
C GLU A 72 -5.90 5.80 10.59
N TRP A 73 -5.88 5.03 9.50
CA TRP A 73 -4.61 4.64 8.86
C TRP A 73 -3.85 5.86 8.32
N GLU A 74 -2.54 5.90 8.56
CA GLU A 74 -1.70 6.99 8.06
C GLU A 74 -1.45 6.87 6.56
N GLY A 75 -1.41 5.63 6.05
CA GLY A 75 -1.32 5.37 4.63
C GLY A 75 -1.31 3.90 4.22
N ILE A 76 -1.39 3.71 2.90
CA ILE A 76 -1.35 2.42 2.22
C ILE A 76 -0.27 2.48 1.12
N VAL A 77 0.57 1.46 1.06
CA VAL A 77 1.61 1.31 0.04
C VAL A 77 1.40 -0.01 -0.66
N VAL A 78 1.22 0.02 -1.98
CA VAL A 78 0.82 -1.12 -2.79
C VAL A 78 1.91 -1.45 -3.79
N TYR A 79 2.63 -2.55 -3.59
CA TYR A 79 3.43 -3.16 -4.65
C TYR A 79 2.52 -3.97 -5.56
N GLY A 80 1.77 -3.23 -6.35
CA GLY A 80 0.70 -3.65 -7.24
C GLY A 80 -0.02 -2.42 -7.77
N ALA A 81 -1.27 -2.59 -8.21
CA ALA A 81 -2.07 -1.50 -8.77
C ALA A 81 -3.24 -1.07 -7.86
N VAL A 82 -3.74 0.14 -8.12
CA VAL A 82 -4.96 0.72 -7.54
C VAL A 82 -5.96 1.09 -8.63
N ARG A 83 -7.16 1.52 -8.25
CA ARG A 83 -8.18 2.04 -9.18
C ARG A 83 -8.96 3.19 -8.57
N GLN A 84 -9.79 3.85 -9.40
CA GLN A 84 -10.65 4.98 -8.99
C GLN A 84 -9.83 6.16 -8.45
N VAL A 85 -8.77 6.53 -9.18
CA VAL A 85 -7.78 7.52 -8.74
C VAL A 85 -8.40 8.85 -8.33
N ASP A 86 -9.40 9.33 -9.08
CA ASP A 86 -10.10 10.59 -8.76
C ASP A 86 -10.69 10.55 -7.34
N ASP A 87 -11.29 9.43 -6.92
CA ASP A 87 -11.80 9.25 -5.55
C ASP A 87 -10.66 9.16 -4.53
N LEU A 88 -9.56 8.49 -4.86
CA LEU A 88 -8.43 8.27 -3.95
C LEU A 88 -7.73 9.59 -3.59
N GLU A 89 -7.60 10.50 -4.55
CA GLU A 89 -6.92 11.78 -4.38
C GLU A 89 -7.67 12.73 -3.43
N GLU A 90 -8.97 12.52 -3.23
CA GLU A 90 -9.80 13.31 -2.31
C GLU A 90 -9.69 12.84 -0.84
N LEU A 91 -9.13 11.66 -0.59
CA LEU A 91 -9.07 11.08 0.75
C LEU A 91 -7.87 11.61 1.54
N ASP A 92 -8.10 11.98 2.80
CA ASP A 92 -7.07 12.46 3.72
C ASP A 92 -6.22 11.30 4.29
N ILE A 93 -5.57 10.56 3.39
CA ILE A 93 -4.69 9.42 3.66
C ILE A 93 -3.57 9.37 2.62
N GLY A 94 -2.42 8.80 2.97
CA GLY A 94 -1.35 8.54 2.01
C GLY A 94 -1.61 7.27 1.21
N ILE A 95 -1.54 7.32 -0.13
CA ILE A 95 -1.66 6.10 -0.96
C ILE A 95 -0.57 6.12 -2.02
N GLN A 96 0.29 5.09 -2.01
CA GLN A 96 1.32 4.92 -3.03
C GLN A 96 1.20 3.58 -3.71
N ALA A 97 1.33 3.52 -5.04
CA ALA A 97 1.26 2.28 -5.80
C ALA A 97 2.07 2.32 -7.09
N ILE A 98 2.27 1.17 -7.74
CA ILE A 98 3.04 1.08 -8.99
C ILE A 98 2.25 1.70 -10.15
N ALA A 99 0.95 1.44 -10.21
CA ALA A 99 0.11 1.86 -11.32
C ALA A 99 -1.36 2.01 -10.90
N ALA A 100 -2.13 2.69 -11.74
CA ALA A 100 -3.58 2.66 -11.70
C ALA A 100 -4.12 1.82 -12.88
N ILE A 101 -5.08 0.94 -12.61
CA ILE A 101 -5.76 0.14 -13.63
C ILE A 101 -7.26 0.06 -13.34
N PRO A 102 -8.14 -0.13 -14.34
CA PRO A 102 -9.59 -0.14 -14.10
C PRO A 102 -10.11 -1.44 -13.47
N VAL A 103 -9.41 -2.56 -13.67
CA VAL A 103 -9.90 -3.90 -13.29
C VAL A 103 -9.57 -4.20 -11.83
N GLY A 104 -10.59 -4.43 -10.99
CA GLY A 104 -10.43 -4.78 -9.57
C GLY A 104 -10.04 -6.24 -9.32
N ALA A 105 -9.34 -6.48 -8.21
CA ALA A 105 -9.03 -7.80 -7.65
C ALA A 105 -10.30 -8.59 -7.28
N ALA A 106 -10.12 -9.90 -7.11
CA ALA A 106 -11.15 -10.73 -6.46
C ALA A 106 -11.19 -10.45 -4.94
N GLY A 107 -12.28 -10.82 -4.28
CA GLY A 107 -12.48 -10.63 -2.84
C GLY A 107 -12.73 -11.95 -2.10
N GLU A 108 -12.10 -13.04 -2.55
CA GLU A 108 -12.33 -14.39 -2.03
C GLU A 108 -11.53 -14.67 -0.74
N GLY A 109 -10.64 -13.76 -0.33
CA GLY A 109 -9.86 -13.88 0.92
C GLY A 109 -8.64 -14.79 0.78
N ILE A 110 -8.15 -14.97 -0.44
CA ILE A 110 -6.99 -15.82 -0.73
C ILE A 110 -5.70 -15.03 -0.48
N GLY A 111 -4.97 -15.35 0.60
CA GLY A 111 -3.66 -14.78 0.88
C GLY A 111 -3.11 -15.19 2.25
N GLU A 112 -1.97 -14.63 2.65
CA GLU A 112 -1.34 -14.88 3.95
C GLU A 112 -1.13 -13.53 4.67
N SER A 113 -1.64 -13.42 5.89
CA SER A 113 -1.41 -12.27 6.78
C SER A 113 -0.29 -12.58 7.78
N ASP A 114 0.42 -11.54 8.24
CA ASP A 114 1.55 -11.64 9.19
C ASP A 114 2.75 -12.50 8.73
N ILE A 115 2.92 -12.64 7.41
CA ILE A 115 4.12 -13.27 6.84
C ILE A 115 5.25 -12.27 6.60
N ARG A 116 6.49 -12.72 6.80
CA ARG A 116 7.70 -11.97 6.43
C ARG A 116 7.70 -11.77 4.91
N VAL A 117 7.46 -10.54 4.49
CA VAL A 117 7.42 -10.18 3.07
C VAL A 117 8.83 -9.87 2.57
N ASN A 118 9.24 -10.51 1.48
CA ASN A 118 10.55 -10.35 0.86
C ASN A 118 10.47 -9.37 -0.32
N PHE A 119 11.05 -8.18 -0.17
CA PHE A 119 11.14 -7.19 -1.25
C PHE A 119 12.51 -7.26 -1.91
N GLY A 120 12.57 -7.42 -3.23
CA GLY A 120 13.77 -7.09 -4.02
C GLY A 120 15.09 -7.75 -3.57
N ARG A 121 15.06 -9.04 -3.16
CA ARG A 121 16.22 -9.81 -2.65
C ARG A 121 16.77 -9.39 -1.28
N ARG A 122 16.05 -8.63 -0.45
CA ARG A 122 16.42 -8.44 0.97
C ARG A 122 15.20 -8.48 1.88
N ASP A 123 15.34 -9.12 3.03
CA ASP A 123 14.33 -9.15 4.08
C ASP A 123 14.09 -7.71 4.59
N VAL A 124 12.97 -7.11 4.22
CA VAL A 124 12.60 -5.76 4.65
C VAL A 124 11.80 -5.86 5.94
N LEU A 125 12.51 -5.89 7.07
CA LEU A 125 11.90 -5.78 8.40
C LEU A 125 11.81 -4.28 8.77
N LEU A 126 10.83 -3.56 8.26
CA LEU A 126 10.64 -2.13 8.59
C LEU A 126 9.99 -1.96 9.96
N ARG A 127 10.74 -2.27 11.02
CA ARG A 127 10.34 -2.02 12.43
C ARG A 127 10.56 -0.58 12.88
N ARG A 128 10.91 0.34 11.98
CA ARG A 128 11.11 1.76 12.28
C ARG A 128 10.06 2.62 11.57
N PRO A 129 9.62 3.75 12.17
CA PRO A 129 8.74 4.69 11.51
C PRO A 129 9.34 5.07 10.16
N SER A 130 8.62 4.76 9.09
CA SER A 130 9.06 5.02 7.72
C SER A 130 8.26 6.21 7.20
N VAL A 131 8.93 7.30 6.84
CA VAL A 131 8.27 8.42 6.17
C VAL A 131 8.22 8.11 4.69
N CYS A 132 7.02 7.94 4.15
CA CYS A 132 6.78 7.74 2.74
C CYS A 132 6.70 9.12 2.07
N ARG A 133 7.64 9.41 1.18
CA ARG A 133 7.59 10.52 0.21
C ARG A 133 7.67 9.92 -1.19
N GLN A 134 7.60 10.76 -2.23
CA GLN A 134 7.84 10.35 -3.62
C GLN A 134 9.18 9.60 -3.83
N HIS A 135 10.12 9.71 -2.87
CA HIS A 135 11.36 8.93 -2.83
C HIS A 135 11.42 8.15 -1.53
N TRP A 136 11.43 6.82 -1.62
CA TRP A 136 11.67 5.93 -0.49
C TRP A 136 13.15 6.00 -0.10
N HIS A 137 13.44 6.41 1.14
CA HIS A 137 14.79 6.32 1.70
C HIS A 137 14.89 5.09 2.58
N TYR A 138 15.59 4.08 2.08
CA TYR A 138 15.97 2.90 2.85
C TYR A 138 17.14 3.28 3.78
N PRO A 139 17.03 3.14 5.11
CA PRO A 139 18.21 3.14 5.94
C PRO A 139 19.05 1.90 5.60
N VAL A 140 20.31 2.13 5.21
CA VAL A 140 21.35 1.08 5.10
C VAL A 140 21.72 0.53 6.47
#